data_AF-F1YYW1-F1
#
_entry.id   AF-F1YYW1-F1
#
_cell.length_a   1.000
_cell.length_b   1.000
_cell.length_c   1.000
_cell.angle_alpha   90.00
_cell.angle_beta   90.00
_cell.angle_gamma   90.00
#
_symmetry.space_group_name_H-M   'P 1'
#
loop_
_entity.id
_entity.type
_entity.pdbx_description
1 polymer ?
#
loop_
_entity_poly.entity_id
_entity_poly.type
_entity_poly.pdbx_seq_one_letter_code
_entity_poly.pdbx_strand_id
1 'polypeptide(L)'
;MTVFHDNSKIVVNVNINRKSLSNEILKYYQASIKEALSKENVNIADLDPDTLKDMENELPTNSTIEQYIDDMIIEKVHEYGGHYDVRTGNVTIVGLKGRVNRFMNTITIEKINSKSKLFSKKSGYFDYIKNRDKLILKNHMSFQFKIIKSSN
;
A
#
# COMPACT_ATOMS: atom_id res chain seq x y z
N MET A 1 -13.32 -9.34 4.98
CA MET A 1 -13.98 -10.36 4.12
C MET A 1 -15.40 -9.92 3.91
N THR A 2 -15.89 -9.99 2.67
CA THR A 2 -17.25 -9.60 2.30
C THR A 2 -18.00 -10.84 1.84
N VAL A 3 -19.27 -10.99 2.24
CA VAL A 3 -20.15 -12.08 1.81
C VAL A 3 -21.42 -11.51 1.20
N PHE A 4 -21.78 -11.95 -0.01
CA PHE A 4 -22.98 -11.54 -0.72
C PHE A 4 -23.56 -12.71 -1.52
N HIS A 5 -24.83 -13.06 -1.30
CA HIS A 5 -25.46 -14.26 -1.89
C HIS A 5 -24.59 -15.51 -1.76
N ASP A 6 -24.07 -15.76 -0.56
CA ASP A 6 -23.17 -16.87 -0.24
C ASP A 6 -21.84 -16.89 -1.02
N ASN A 7 -21.53 -15.85 -1.79
CA ASN A 7 -20.21 -15.65 -2.35
C ASN A 7 -19.37 -14.83 -1.39
N SER A 8 -18.18 -15.32 -1.08
CA SER A 8 -17.19 -14.65 -0.23
C SER A 8 -16.02 -14.13 -1.05
N LYS A 9 -15.50 -12.98 -0.62
CA LYS A 9 -14.29 -12.38 -1.14
C LYS A 9 -13.40 -11.94 0.02
N ILE A 10 -12.16 -12.43 0.03
CA ILE A 10 -11.13 -11.94 0.93
C ILE A 10 -10.25 -10.97 0.15
N VAL A 11 -10.21 -9.74 0.67
CA VAL A 11 -9.55 -8.60 0.06
C VAL A 11 -8.62 -7.98 1.09
N VAL A 12 -7.40 -7.66 0.66
CA VAL A 12 -6.48 -6.79 1.39
C VAL A 12 -6.65 -5.39 0.83
N ASN A 13 -6.95 -4.43 1.71
CA ASN A 13 -7.06 -3.03 1.37
C ASN A 13 -5.98 -2.26 2.13
N VAL A 14 -5.21 -1.44 1.43
CA VAL A 14 -4.22 -0.53 2.01
C VAL A 14 -4.52 0.86 1.47
N ASN A 15 -4.56 1.86 2.35
CA ASN A 15 -4.68 3.25 1.93
C ASN A 15 -3.31 3.92 2.01
N ILE A 16 -2.91 4.57 0.92
CA ILE A 16 -1.64 5.28 0.81
C ILE A 16 -1.93 6.77 0.89
N ASN A 17 -1.41 7.42 1.93
CA ASN A 17 -1.44 8.87 2.06
C ASN A 17 -0.32 9.48 1.20
N ARG A 18 -0.61 9.60 -0.09
CA ARG A 18 0.28 10.16 -1.10
C ARG A 18 0.86 11.53 -0.73
N LYS A 19 0.02 12.46 -0.24
CA LYS A 19 0.47 13.81 0.13
C LYS A 19 1.48 13.80 1.27
N SER A 20 1.25 12.94 2.26
CA SER A 20 2.21 12.79 3.35
C SER A 20 3.52 12.20 2.83
N LEU A 21 3.46 11.21 1.94
CA LEU A 21 4.64 10.57 1.39
C LEU A 21 5.44 11.52 0.47
N SER A 22 4.78 12.29 -0.39
CA SER A 22 5.44 13.26 -1.27
C SER A 22 6.15 14.34 -0.46
N ASN A 23 5.52 14.86 0.59
CA ASN A 23 6.14 15.83 1.49
C ASN A 23 7.39 15.28 2.19
N GLU A 24 7.36 14.02 2.66
CA GLU A 24 8.54 13.41 3.30
C GLU A 24 9.68 13.18 2.30
N ILE A 25 9.38 12.78 1.07
CA ILE A 25 10.38 12.66 0.00
C ILE A 25 10.99 14.02 -0.33
N LEU A 26 10.17 15.07 -0.44
CA LEU A 26 10.66 16.41 -0.74
C LEU A 26 11.55 16.96 0.39
N LYS A 27 11.18 16.75 1.65
CA LYS A 27 12.02 17.08 2.80
C LYS A 27 13.35 16.34 2.77
N TYR A 28 13.35 15.06 2.40
CA TYR A 28 14.57 14.27 2.25
C TYR A 28 15.50 14.88 1.19
N TYR A 29 14.98 15.22 0.01
CA TYR A 29 15.77 15.90 -1.04
C TYR A 29 16.37 17.22 -0.54
N GLN A 30 15.57 18.05 0.13
CA GLN A 30 16.04 19.32 0.69
C GLN A 30 17.14 19.11 1.74
N ALA A 31 16.99 18.12 2.62
CA ALA A 31 17.99 17.77 3.62
C ALA A 31 19.29 17.26 2.98
N SER A 32 19.20 16.40 1.96
CA SER A 32 20.36 15.88 1.23
C SER A 32 21.13 16.98 0.50
N ILE A 33 20.44 17.95 -0.11
CA ILE A 33 21.09 19.11 -0.74
C ILE A 33 21.83 19.94 0.31
N LYS A 34 21.18 20.24 1.43
CA LYS A 34 21.82 20.98 2.53
C LYS A 34 23.05 20.26 3.07
N GLU A 35 22.98 18.94 3.21
CA GLU A 35 24.12 18.13 3.64
C GLU A 35 25.26 18.18 2.61
N ALA A 36 24.97 18.03 1.32
CA ALA A 36 25.96 18.11 0.25
C ALA A 36 26.67 19.48 0.23
N LEU A 37 25.91 20.58 0.31
CA LEU A 37 26.48 21.93 0.36
C LEU A 37 27.35 22.14 1.61
N SER A 38 26.90 21.63 2.77
CA SER A 38 27.67 21.74 4.01
C SER A 38 29.03 21.02 3.94
N LYS A 39 29.12 19.90 3.20
CA LYS A 39 30.38 19.18 2.99
C LYS A 39 31.36 19.98 2.13
N GLU A 40 30.85 20.79 1.22
CA GLU A 40 31.63 21.69 0.37
C GLU A 40 31.93 23.05 1.05
N ASN A 41 31.60 23.22 2.34
CA ASN A 41 31.66 24.49 3.09
C ASN A 41 30.84 25.63 2.45
N VAL A 42 29.81 25.29 1.68
CA VAL A 42 28.89 26.26 1.09
C VAL A 42 27.66 26.39 1.99
N ASN A 43 27.34 27.61 2.40
CA ASN A 43 26.10 27.90 3.10
C ASN A 43 25.05 28.38 2.10
N ILE A 44 23.84 27.83 2.17
CA ILE A 44 22.71 28.20 1.30
C ILE A 44 22.39 29.71 1.41
N ALA A 45 22.61 30.31 2.58
CA ALA A 45 22.37 31.74 2.80
C ALA A 45 23.37 32.65 2.06
N ASP A 46 24.50 32.11 1.62
CA ASP A 46 25.57 32.85 0.94
C ASP A 46 25.51 32.70 -0.60
N LEU A 47 24.56 31.89 -1.11
CA LEU A 47 24.31 31.74 -2.54
C LEU A 47 23.61 32.98 -3.10
N ASP A 48 23.95 33.34 -4.34
CA ASP A 48 23.24 34.40 -5.03
C ASP A 48 21.79 33.97 -5.37
N PRO A 49 20.86 34.94 -5.55
CA PRO A 49 19.46 34.65 -5.79
C PRO A 49 19.17 33.83 -7.06
N ASP A 50 20.00 33.96 -8.10
CA ASP A 50 19.81 33.25 -9.36
C ASP A 50 20.20 31.77 -9.18
N THR A 51 21.32 31.48 -8.52
CA THR A 51 21.72 30.11 -8.16
C THR A 51 20.70 29.44 -7.24
N LEU A 52 20.17 30.15 -6.24
CA LEU A 52 19.10 29.64 -5.38
C LEU A 52 17.85 29.25 -6.18
N LYS A 53 17.47 30.09 -7.14
CA LYS A 53 16.31 29.86 -7.99
C LYS A 53 16.51 28.67 -8.92
N ASP A 54 17.71 28.53 -9.50
CA ASP A 54 18.05 27.38 -10.34
C ASP A 54 18.00 26.07 -9.53
N MET A 55 18.52 26.07 -8.29
CA MET A 55 18.42 24.92 -7.38
C MET A 55 16.97 24.58 -7.00
N GLU A 56 16.13 25.59 -6.76
CA GLU A 56 14.69 25.38 -6.50
C GLU A 56 13.95 24.84 -7.72
N ASN A 57 14.34 25.25 -8.93
CA ASN A 57 13.75 24.75 -10.19
C ASN A 57 14.18 23.31 -10.51
N GLU A 58 15.35 22.88 -10.06
CA GLU A 58 15.82 21.50 -10.20
C GLU A 58 15.12 20.53 -9.23
N LEU A 59 14.57 21.04 -8.12
CA LEU A 59 13.82 20.22 -7.19
C LEU A 59 12.52 19.71 -7.83
N PRO A 60 12.23 18.40 -7.73
CA PRO A 60 10.98 17.88 -8.24
C PRO A 60 9.80 18.50 -7.48
N THR A 61 8.77 18.92 -8.22
CA THR A 61 7.55 19.43 -7.61
C THR A 61 6.81 18.32 -6.85
N ASN A 62 5.99 18.70 -5.87
CA ASN A 62 5.11 17.74 -5.19
C ASN A 62 4.25 16.94 -6.17
N SER A 63 3.70 17.57 -7.22
CA SER A 63 2.93 16.87 -8.26
C SER A 63 3.75 15.82 -9.02
N THR A 64 5.02 16.10 -9.31
CA THR A 64 5.90 15.16 -10.00
C THR A 64 6.21 13.95 -9.12
N ILE A 65 6.50 14.19 -7.83
CA ILE A 65 6.73 13.11 -6.85
C ILE A 65 5.47 12.27 -6.69
N GLU A 66 4.30 12.91 -6.60
CA GLU A 66 3.01 12.23 -6.49
C GLU A 66 2.72 11.32 -7.68
N GLN A 67 2.99 11.78 -8.90
CA GLN A 67 2.84 10.96 -10.12
C GLN A 67 3.79 9.76 -10.09
N TYR A 68 5.06 9.97 -9.71
CA TYR A 68 6.03 8.88 -9.61
C TYR A 68 5.63 7.82 -8.58
N ILE A 69 5.10 8.24 -7.42
CA ILE A 69 4.53 7.36 -6.41
C ILE A 69 3.38 6.56 -7.01
N ASP A 70 2.44 7.22 -7.69
CA ASP A 70 1.28 6.59 -8.30
C ASP A 70 1.69 5.52 -9.32
N ASP A 71 2.62 5.83 -10.24
CA ASP A 71 3.10 4.92 -11.27
C ASP A 71 3.78 3.67 -10.66
N MET A 72 4.64 3.87 -9.66
CA MET A 72 5.31 2.78 -8.95
C MET A 72 4.31 1.86 -8.24
N ILE A 73 3.28 2.43 -7.60
CA ILE A 73 2.24 1.65 -6.93
C ILE A 73 1.42 0.88 -7.96
N ILE A 74 1.03 1.50 -9.08
CA ILE A 74 0.27 0.84 -10.14
C ILE A 74 1.02 -0.39 -10.64
N GLU A 75 2.30 -0.24 -10.97
CA GLU A 75 3.15 -1.33 -11.44
C GLU A 75 3.20 -2.46 -10.41
N LYS A 76 3.56 -2.14 -9.16
CA LYS A 76 3.69 -3.15 -8.11
C LYS A 76 2.38 -3.84 -7.78
N VAL A 77 1.28 -3.11 -7.69
CA VAL A 77 -0.03 -3.69 -7.39
C VAL A 77 -0.53 -4.59 -8.51
N HIS A 78 -0.21 -4.25 -9.76
CA HIS A 78 -0.54 -5.10 -10.91
C HIS A 78 0.22 -6.43 -10.87
N GLU A 79 1.48 -6.45 -10.42
CA GLU A 79 2.26 -7.69 -10.21
C GLU A 79 1.54 -8.65 -9.24
N TYR A 80 0.88 -8.14 -8.19
CA TYR A 80 0.12 -8.93 -7.23
C TYR A 80 -1.34 -9.20 -7.65
N GLY A 81 -1.75 -8.79 -8.85
CA GLY A 81 -3.12 -8.95 -9.34
C GLY A 81 -4.15 -8.10 -8.58
N GLY A 82 -3.72 -6.95 -8.06
CA GLY A 82 -4.58 -5.96 -7.43
C GLY A 82 -4.95 -4.81 -8.35
N HIS A 83 -5.53 -3.78 -7.75
CA HIS A 83 -5.86 -2.50 -8.38
C HIS A 83 -5.52 -1.35 -7.43
N TYR A 84 -5.02 -0.24 -7.97
CA TYR A 84 -4.79 1.00 -7.25
C TYR A 84 -5.71 2.09 -7.79
N ASP A 85 -6.51 2.70 -6.91
CA ASP A 85 -7.32 3.87 -7.23
C ASP A 85 -6.51 5.13 -6.88
N VAL A 86 -5.96 5.76 -7.91
CA VAL A 86 -5.19 7.01 -7.79
C VAL A 86 -5.97 8.05 -7.01
N ARG A 87 -7.26 8.27 -7.30
CA ARG A 87 -8.06 9.33 -6.67
C ARG A 87 -8.18 9.15 -5.17
N THR A 88 -8.31 7.91 -4.70
CA THR A 88 -8.53 7.63 -3.26
C THR A 88 -7.28 7.15 -2.53
N GLY A 89 -6.20 6.83 -3.25
CA GLY A 89 -4.98 6.23 -2.70
C GLY A 89 -5.19 4.78 -2.24
N ASN A 90 -6.29 4.13 -2.64
CA ASN A 90 -6.62 2.79 -2.16
C ASN A 90 -6.04 1.70 -3.06
N VAL A 91 -5.21 0.85 -2.47
CA VAL A 91 -4.75 -0.42 -3.03
C VAL A 91 -5.71 -1.52 -2.61
N THR A 92 -6.23 -2.26 -3.59
CA THR A 92 -7.16 -3.38 -3.40
C THR A 92 -6.58 -4.64 -4.02
N ILE A 93 -6.28 -5.66 -3.22
CA ILE A 93 -5.81 -6.96 -3.69
C ILE A 93 -6.83 -8.02 -3.31
N VAL A 94 -7.42 -8.67 -4.31
CA VAL A 94 -8.30 -9.82 -4.09
C VAL A 94 -7.42 -11.05 -3.92
N GLY A 95 -7.32 -11.58 -2.71
CA GLY A 95 -6.51 -12.76 -2.46
C GLY A 95 -7.28 -14.06 -2.69
N LEU A 96 -8.58 -14.08 -2.37
CA LEU A 96 -9.41 -15.29 -2.46
C LEU A 96 -10.87 -14.99 -2.76
N LYS A 97 -11.50 -15.85 -3.57
CA LYS A 97 -12.94 -15.97 -3.75
C LYS A 97 -13.39 -17.38 -3.39
N GLY A 98 -14.55 -17.49 -2.77
CA GLY A 98 -15.08 -18.78 -2.36
C GLY A 98 -16.57 -18.75 -2.07
N ARG A 99 -17.16 -19.91 -1.82
CA ARG A 99 -18.58 -20.07 -1.50
C ARG A 99 -18.79 -20.39 -0.04
N VAL A 100 -19.62 -19.61 0.62
CA VAL A 100 -20.02 -19.77 2.01
C VAL A 100 -21.07 -20.87 2.11
N ASN A 101 -20.80 -21.88 2.93
CA ASN A 101 -21.79 -22.80 3.43
C ASN A 101 -22.14 -22.40 4.88
N ARG A 102 -23.38 -21.96 5.09
CA ARG A 102 -23.87 -21.50 6.39
C ARG A 102 -24.18 -22.64 7.36
N PHE A 103 -24.59 -23.79 6.85
CA PHE A 103 -24.90 -24.96 7.67
C PHE A 103 -23.62 -25.59 8.24
N MET A 104 -22.60 -25.73 7.39
CA MET A 104 -21.31 -26.32 7.80
C MET A 104 -20.33 -25.30 8.40
N ASN A 105 -20.66 -24.00 8.38
CA ASN A 105 -19.74 -22.91 8.76
C ASN A 105 -18.39 -22.98 8.01
N THR A 106 -18.43 -23.28 6.72
CA THR A 106 -17.24 -23.37 5.86
C THR A 106 -17.28 -22.40 4.69
N ILE A 107 -16.11 -22.05 4.16
CA ILE A 107 -15.94 -21.32 2.91
C ILE A 107 -15.15 -22.19 1.96
N THR A 108 -15.81 -22.74 0.95
CA THR A 108 -15.17 -23.52 -0.11
C THR A 108 -14.39 -22.57 -1.00
N ILE A 109 -13.12 -22.88 -1.24
CA ILE A 109 -12.24 -22.09 -2.11
C ILE A 109 -12.65 -22.34 -3.56
N GLU A 110 -13.05 -21.28 -4.27
CA GLU A 110 -13.35 -21.35 -5.70
C GLU A 110 -12.19 -20.82 -6.55
N LYS A 111 -11.56 -19.73 -6.10
CA LYS A 111 -10.43 -19.12 -6.81
C LYS A 111 -9.47 -18.44 -5.84
N ILE A 112 -8.19 -18.67 -6.04
CA ILE A 112 -7.12 -17.94 -5.35
C ILE A 112 -6.36 -17.11 -6.36
N ASN A 113 -5.99 -15.90 -5.94
CA ASN A 113 -5.07 -15.08 -6.70
C ASN A 113 -3.63 -15.57 -6.46
N SER A 114 -3.16 -16.41 -7.38
CA SER A 114 -1.80 -16.97 -7.38
C SER A 114 -0.71 -15.90 -7.46
N LYS A 115 -1.00 -14.74 -8.07
CA LYS A 115 -0.06 -13.61 -8.13
C LYS A 115 0.18 -12.97 -6.76
N SER A 116 -0.86 -12.91 -5.93
CA SER A 116 -0.78 -12.23 -4.62
C SER A 116 0.12 -12.94 -3.61
N LYS A 117 0.33 -14.25 -3.74
CA LYS A 117 0.99 -15.12 -2.74
C LYS A 117 0.43 -15.00 -1.30
N LEU A 118 -0.72 -14.35 -1.11
CA LEU A 118 -1.35 -14.13 0.20
C LEU A 118 -1.91 -15.42 0.81
N PHE A 119 -2.22 -16.40 -0.03
CA PHE A 119 -2.76 -17.69 0.37
C PHE A 119 -1.92 -18.81 -0.23
N SER A 120 -1.39 -19.70 0.62
CA SER A 120 -0.58 -20.86 0.22
C SER A 120 -1.43 -22.09 -0.12
N LYS A 121 -2.60 -22.23 0.53
CA LYS A 121 -3.56 -23.30 0.28
C LYS A 121 -4.17 -23.10 -1.11
N LYS A 122 -4.12 -24.12 -1.98
CA LYS A 122 -4.60 -24.05 -3.39
C LYS A 122 -6.05 -24.50 -3.59
N SER A 123 -6.60 -25.30 -2.67
CA SER A 123 -7.95 -25.87 -2.75
C SER A 123 -8.46 -26.29 -1.36
N GLY A 124 -9.74 -26.65 -1.27
CA GLY A 124 -10.39 -27.09 -0.03
C GLY A 124 -11.33 -26.03 0.55
N TYR A 125 -11.43 -25.97 1.86
CA TYR A 125 -12.28 -25.01 2.56
C TYR A 125 -11.56 -24.36 3.76
N PHE A 126 -12.13 -23.25 4.23
CA PHE A 126 -11.82 -22.66 5.53
C PHE A 126 -13.03 -22.78 6.44
N ASP A 127 -12.83 -23.24 7.66
CA ASP A 127 -13.85 -23.08 8.69
C ASP A 127 -13.94 -21.62 9.11
N TYR A 128 -15.12 -21.17 9.52
CA TYR A 128 -15.29 -19.85 10.11
C TYR A 128 -16.17 -19.88 11.37
N ILE A 129 -16.10 -18.79 12.13
CA ILE A 129 -17.00 -18.45 13.23
C ILE A 129 -17.76 -17.21 12.81
N LYS A 130 -19.09 -17.23 12.94
CA LYS A 130 -19.91 -16.04 12.81
C LYS A 130 -19.86 -15.24 14.12
N ASN A 131 -19.39 -14.01 14.05
CA ASN A 131 -19.44 -13.06 15.15
C ASN A 131 -20.20 -11.82 14.70
N ARG A 132 -21.44 -11.68 15.19
CA ARG A 132 -22.40 -10.64 14.75
C ARG A 132 -22.58 -10.65 13.23
N ASP A 133 -22.17 -9.57 12.58
CA ASP A 133 -22.21 -9.29 11.14
C ASP A 133 -20.93 -9.75 10.41
N LYS A 134 -19.97 -10.35 11.12
CA LYS A 134 -18.66 -10.73 10.58
C LYS A 134 -18.47 -12.24 10.58
N LEU A 135 -17.78 -12.75 9.56
CA LEU A 135 -17.25 -14.10 9.53
C LEU A 135 -15.74 -14.06 9.79
N ILE A 136 -15.28 -14.87 10.75
CA ILE A 136 -13.88 -14.94 11.18
C ILE A 136 -13.35 -16.33 10.85
N LEU A 137 -12.31 -16.44 10.02
CA LEU A 137 -11.73 -17.74 9.66
C LEU A 137 -11.08 -18.41 10.89
N LYS A 138 -11.32 -19.70 11.12
CA LYS A 138 -10.66 -20.49 12.17
C LYS A 138 -9.25 -20.89 11.72
N ASN A 139 -8.31 -20.97 12.66
CA ASN A 139 -6.92 -21.47 12.50
C ASN A 139 -6.04 -20.79 11.43
N HIS A 140 -6.52 -19.75 10.75
CA HIS A 140 -5.68 -18.88 9.95
C HIS A 140 -5.42 -17.61 10.76
N MET A 141 -4.13 -17.36 11.02
CA MET A 141 -3.62 -16.20 11.75
C MET A 141 -4.52 -15.00 11.51
N SER A 142 -5.04 -14.43 12.59
CA SER A 142 -5.33 -13.00 12.60
C SER A 142 -4.13 -12.33 11.95
N PHE A 143 -4.26 -11.81 10.74
CA PHE A 143 -3.19 -11.04 10.10
C PHE A 143 -2.97 -9.80 10.97
N GLN A 144 -2.11 -9.92 11.97
CA GLN A 144 -1.65 -8.82 12.78
C GLN A 144 -0.61 -8.10 11.93
N PHE A 145 -1.05 -7.06 11.22
CA PHE A 145 -0.13 -6.13 10.60
C PHE A 145 0.59 -5.38 11.73
N LYS A 146 1.85 -5.74 11.97
CA LYS A 146 2.72 -4.95 12.84
C LYS A 146 3.03 -3.65 12.09
N ILE A 147 2.46 -2.54 12.54
CA ILE A 147 2.94 -1.22 12.13
C ILE A 147 4.38 -1.13 12.62
N ILE A 148 5.33 -1.19 11.69
CA ILE A 148 6.72 -0.83 11.99
C ILE A 148 6.69 0.68 12.17
N LYS A 149 6.73 1.14 13.43
CA LYS A 149 7.06 2.54 13.69
C LYS A 149 8.51 2.72 13.27
N SER A 150 8.76 3.65 12.36
CA SER A 150 10.11 4.16 12.13
C SER A 150 10.62 4.67 13.48
N SER A 151 11.74 4.13 13.94
CA SER A 151 12.47 4.71 15.06
C SER A 151 13.00 6.06 14.60
N ASN A 152 12.75 7.10 15.39
CA ASN A 152 13.46 8.39 15.30
C ASN A 152 14.93 8.21 15.64
#